data_AF-A0A137QUU4-F1
#
_entry.id   AF-A0A137QUU4-F1
#
_cell.length_a   1.000
_cell.length_b   1.000
_cell.length_c   1.000
_cell.angle_alpha   90.00
_cell.angle_beta   90.00
_cell.angle_gamma   90.00
#
_symmetry.space_group_name_H-M   'P 1'
#
loop_
_entity.id
_entity.type
_entity.pdbx_description
1 polymer ?
#
loop_
_entity_poly.entity_id
_entity_poly.type
_entity_poly.pdbx_seq_one_letter_code
_entity_poly.pdbx_strand_id
1 'polypeptide(L)'
;MRKGVIQIVPVENDKDPRSWVILTGLKTLFQKQLPKMPREYIARLVYDSNSKGLAIIKKGYKVVGGICYRPFAHRGFAEIVFFATNSADQEKAGLGLSSSTASTD
;
A
#
# COMPACT_ATOMS: atom_id res chain seq x y z
N MET A 1 7.85 -24.08 6.41
CA MET A 1 7.17 -22.83 6.01
C MET A 1 5.69 -23.13 5.76
N ARG A 2 4.80 -22.95 6.75
CA ARG A 2 3.39 -23.37 6.63
C ARG A 2 2.47 -22.22 6.21
N LYS A 3 1.96 -22.34 4.98
CA LYS A 3 0.56 -22.19 4.55
C LYS A 3 -0.25 -21.04 5.19
N GLY A 4 -0.22 -19.90 4.49
CA GLY A 4 -1.17 -18.80 4.61
C GLY A 4 -0.98 -17.82 3.45
N VAL A 5 -1.07 -18.35 2.22
CA VAL A 5 -0.63 -17.78 0.93
C VAL A 5 -0.79 -16.26 0.87
N ILE A 6 0.34 -15.55 0.85
CA ILE A 6 0.39 -14.14 0.49
C ILE A 6 0.26 -14.09 -1.03
N GLN A 7 -0.67 -13.28 -1.53
CA GLN A 7 -0.81 -13.04 -2.97
C GLN A 7 -0.57 -11.56 -3.22
N ILE A 8 0.13 -11.28 -4.32
CA ILE A 8 0.30 -9.93 -4.84
C ILE A 8 -0.66 -9.80 -6.01
N VAL A 9 -1.62 -8.90 -5.89
CA VAL A 9 -2.70 -8.75 -6.85
C VAL A 9 -2.68 -7.33 -7.41
N PRO A 10 -2.51 -7.14 -8.73
CA PRO A 10 -2.76 -5.87 -9.37
C PRO A 10 -4.27 -5.58 -9.30
N VAL A 11 -4.64 -4.37 -8.94
CA VAL A 11 -6.03 -3.95 -8.80
C VAL A 11 -6.20 -2.54 -9.35
N GLU A 12 -7.32 -2.28 -10.01
CA GLU A 12 -7.69 -0.96 -10.52
C GLU A 12 -9.20 -0.77 -10.37
N ASN A 13 -9.70 0.45 -10.60
CA ASN A 13 -11.14 0.71 -10.55
C ASN A 13 -11.82 0.26 -11.85
N ASP A 14 -11.91 -1.06 -12.02
CA ASP A 14 -12.48 -1.78 -13.18
C ASP A 14 -13.98 -2.08 -13.04
N LYS A 15 -14.62 -1.61 -11.96
CA LYS A 15 -16.01 -1.91 -11.56
C LYS A 15 -16.25 -3.40 -11.20
N ASP A 16 -15.22 -4.23 -11.04
CA ASP A 16 -15.34 -5.59 -10.49
C ASP A 16 -15.52 -5.49 -8.96
N PRO A 17 -16.50 -6.21 -8.37
CA PRO A 17 -16.73 -6.19 -6.93
C PRO A 17 -15.51 -6.61 -6.10
N ARG A 18 -14.68 -7.56 -6.60
CA ARG A 18 -13.46 -8.00 -5.90
C ARG A 18 -12.42 -6.90 -5.89
N SER A 19 -12.24 -6.21 -7.01
CA SER A 19 -11.34 -5.06 -7.10
C SER A 19 -11.76 -3.96 -6.12
N TRP A 20 -13.06 -3.67 -6.02
CA TRP A 20 -13.60 -2.72 -5.04
C TRP A 20 -13.34 -3.08 -3.59
N VAL A 21 -13.46 -4.38 -3.24
CA VAL A 21 -13.13 -4.87 -1.89
C VAL A 21 -11.65 -4.65 -1.58
N ILE A 22 -10.76 -4.99 -2.53
CA ILE A 22 -9.31 -4.82 -2.36
C ILE A 22 -8.92 -3.35 -2.28
N LEU A 23 -9.46 -2.48 -3.16
CA LEU A 23 -9.24 -1.03 -3.13
C LEU A 23 -9.70 -0.42 -1.81
N THR A 24 -10.84 -0.87 -1.28
CA THR A 24 -11.34 -0.42 0.04
C THR A 24 -10.40 -0.86 1.17
N GLY A 25 -9.80 -2.05 1.06
CA GLY A 25 -8.75 -2.52 1.95
C GLY A 25 -7.49 -1.64 1.89
N LEU A 26 -7.01 -1.31 0.68
CA LEU A 26 -5.88 -0.40 0.46
C LEU A 26 -6.15 0.99 1.03
N LYS A 27 -7.31 1.58 0.74
CA LYS A 27 -7.74 2.87 1.29
C LYS A 27 -7.67 2.86 2.82
N THR A 28 -8.25 1.83 3.44
CA THR A 28 -8.27 1.70 4.91
C THR A 28 -6.86 1.55 5.47
N LEU A 29 -5.99 0.80 4.79
CA LEU A 29 -4.59 0.64 5.17
C LEU A 29 -3.85 1.99 5.11
N PHE A 30 -3.94 2.71 3.99
CA PHE A 30 -3.28 4.00 3.83
C PHE A 30 -3.79 5.03 4.84
N GLN A 31 -5.10 5.10 5.09
CA GLN A 31 -5.66 6.02 6.09
C GLN A 31 -5.15 5.74 7.52
N LYS A 32 -4.84 4.48 7.84
CA LYS A 32 -4.27 4.10 9.15
C LYS A 32 -2.77 4.39 9.22
N GLN A 33 -2.03 4.06 8.17
CA GLN A 33 -0.56 4.14 8.15
C GLN A 33 -0.03 5.54 7.78
N LEU A 34 -0.85 6.37 7.14
CA LEU A 34 -0.50 7.74 6.73
C LEU A 34 -1.43 8.76 7.42
N PRO A 35 -1.36 8.94 8.75
CA PRO A 35 -2.28 9.80 9.49
C PRO A 35 -2.15 11.30 9.14
N LYS A 36 -1.01 11.71 8.57
CA LYS A 36 -0.78 13.08 8.08
C LYS A 36 -1.52 13.38 6.76
N MET A 37 -1.99 12.35 6.07
CA MET A 37 -2.67 12.50 4.78
C MET A 37 -4.19 12.56 4.98
N PRO A 38 -4.90 13.55 4.39
CA PRO A 38 -6.35 13.64 4.51
C PRO A 38 -7.06 12.38 3.98
N ARG A 39 -8.10 11.93 4.69
CA ARG A 39 -8.81 10.68 4.38
C ARG A 39 -9.49 10.74 3.02
N GLU A 40 -10.03 11.90 2.68
CA GLU A 40 -10.71 12.22 1.42
C GLU A 40 -9.71 12.23 0.28
N TYR A 41 -8.51 12.78 0.51
CA TYR A 41 -7.42 12.78 -0.48
C TYR A 41 -6.97 11.36 -0.81
N ILE A 42 -6.79 10.51 0.20
CA ILE A 42 -6.46 9.09 0.00
C ILE A 42 -7.57 8.39 -0.79
N ALA A 43 -8.83 8.54 -0.37
CA ALA A 43 -9.95 7.88 -1.02
C ALA A 43 -10.06 8.30 -2.50
N ARG A 44 -9.94 9.60 -2.77
CA ARG A 44 -9.99 10.14 -4.14
C ARG A 44 -8.93 9.52 -5.03
N LEU A 45 -7.70 9.36 -4.56
CA LEU A 45 -6.61 8.81 -5.38
C LEU A 45 -6.63 7.29 -5.48
N VAL A 46 -7.10 6.57 -4.45
CA VAL A 46 -7.24 5.10 -4.50
C VAL A 46 -8.37 4.68 -5.45
N TYR A 47 -9.45 5.44 -5.52
CA TYR A 47 -10.58 5.16 -6.41
C TYR A 47 -10.47 5.85 -7.79
N ASP A 48 -9.44 6.65 -8.04
CA ASP A 48 -9.19 7.29 -9.33
C ASP A 48 -8.94 6.23 -10.42
N SER A 49 -9.60 6.33 -11.57
CA SER A 49 -9.41 5.43 -12.71
C SER A 49 -8.02 5.54 -13.34
N ASN A 50 -7.30 6.65 -13.10
CA ASN A 50 -5.91 6.82 -13.54
C ASN A 50 -4.90 6.20 -12.57
N SER A 51 -5.33 5.82 -11.38
CA SER A 51 -4.48 5.17 -10.39
C SER A 51 -4.60 3.66 -10.48
N LYS A 52 -3.49 2.97 -10.23
CA LYS A 52 -3.41 1.53 -10.12
C LYS A 52 -2.92 1.15 -8.74
N GLY A 53 -3.45 0.04 -8.24
CA GLY A 53 -3.07 -0.56 -6.97
C GLY A 53 -2.25 -1.82 -7.18
N LEU A 54 -1.28 -2.05 -6.30
CA LEU A 54 -0.66 -3.34 -6.09
C LEU A 54 -0.94 -3.76 -4.65
N ALA A 55 -1.85 -4.72 -4.45
CA ALA A 55 -2.26 -5.15 -3.13
C ALA A 55 -1.56 -6.43 -2.71
N ILE A 56 -1.06 -6.45 -1.48
CA ILE A 56 -0.58 -7.65 -0.81
C ILE A 56 -1.74 -8.16 0.03
N ILE A 57 -2.32 -9.30 -0.38
CA ILE A 57 -3.47 -9.90 0.29
C ILE A 57 -3.07 -11.20 1.00
N LYS A 58 -3.68 -11.44 2.16
CA LYS A 58 -3.72 -12.72 2.86
C LYS A 58 -5.17 -13.22 2.88
N LYS A 59 -5.34 -14.53 3.11
CA LYS A 59 -6.61 -15.26 3.36
C LYS A 59 -7.87 -14.36 3.34
N GLY A 60 -8.75 -14.53 2.34
CA GLY A 60 -10.05 -13.83 2.28
C GLY A 60 -9.96 -12.34 1.97
N TYR A 61 -9.10 -11.93 1.02
CA TYR A 61 -8.92 -10.54 0.58
C TYR A 61 -8.44 -9.56 1.67
N LYS A 62 -7.87 -10.06 2.77
CA LYS A 62 -7.31 -9.20 3.80
C LYS A 62 -6.06 -8.50 3.27
N VAL A 63 -6.16 -7.22 2.98
CA VAL A 63 -5.03 -6.38 2.57
C VAL A 63 -4.09 -6.16 3.77
N VAL A 64 -2.83 -6.56 3.60
CA VAL A 64 -1.76 -6.38 4.60
C VAL A 64 -0.68 -5.41 4.15
N GLY A 65 -0.68 -5.03 2.89
CA GLY A 65 0.25 -4.06 2.32
C GLY A 65 -0.19 -3.64 0.94
N GLY A 66 0.39 -2.56 0.43
CA GLY A 66 0.24 -2.24 -0.98
C GLY A 66 0.79 -0.89 -1.39
N ILE A 67 0.73 -0.69 -2.71
CA ILE A 67 1.21 0.49 -3.41
C ILE A 67 0.04 1.05 -4.22
N CYS A 68 -0.15 2.36 -4.18
CA CYS A 68 -0.97 3.09 -5.15
C CYS A 68 -0.03 3.89 -6.05
N TYR A 69 -0.12 3.73 -7.37
CA TYR A 69 0.73 4.41 -8.32
C TYR A 69 -0.06 4.90 -9.54
N ARG A 70 0.41 5.97 -10.17
CA ARG A 70 -0.17 6.52 -11.40
C ARG A 70 0.82 6.35 -12.56
N PRO A 71 0.52 5.50 -13.57
CA PRO A 71 1.38 5.35 -14.73
C PRO A 71 1.20 6.52 -15.72
N PHE A 72 2.30 7.03 -16.26
CA PHE A 72 2.34 8.00 -17.35
C PHE A 72 2.98 7.36 -18.58
N ALA A 73 2.21 6.50 -19.26
CA ALA A 73 2.72 5.66 -20.36
C ALA A 73 3.42 6.46 -21.47
N HIS A 74 2.92 7.65 -21.80
CA HIS A 74 3.50 8.55 -22.78
C HIS A 74 4.84 9.18 -22.37
N ARG A 75 5.14 9.22 -21.06
CA ARG A 75 6.38 9.79 -20.50
C ARG A 75 7.34 8.73 -19.99
N GLY A 76 6.96 7.45 -20.01
CA GLY A 76 7.82 6.34 -19.59
C GLY A 76 8.09 6.25 -18.08
N PHE A 77 7.26 6.85 -17.21
CA PHE A 77 7.43 6.74 -15.75
C PHE A 77 6.11 6.47 -15.03
N ALA A 78 6.18 6.07 -13.76
CA ALA A 78 5.05 5.93 -12.87
C ALA A 78 5.34 6.65 -11.55
N GLU A 79 4.35 7.38 -11.02
CA GLU A 79 4.44 8.05 -9.74
C GLU A 79 3.88 7.13 -8.65
N ILE A 80 4.67 6.86 -7.60
CA ILE A 80 4.17 6.18 -6.40
C ILE A 80 3.48 7.21 -5.52
N VAL A 81 2.15 7.12 -5.45
CA VAL A 81 1.30 8.04 -4.69
C VAL A 81 1.25 7.64 -3.22
N PHE A 82 1.07 6.34 -2.94
CA PHE A 82 1.02 5.81 -1.59
C PHE A 82 1.76 4.47 -1.50
N PHE A 83 2.41 4.27 -0.36
CA PHE A 83 3.01 2.99 0.02
C PHE A 83 2.76 2.76 1.52
N ALA A 84 2.26 1.60 1.87
CA ALA A 84 2.09 1.22 3.27
C ALA A 84 2.07 -0.31 3.45
N THR A 85 2.47 -0.75 4.63
CA THR A 85 2.35 -2.14 5.07
C THR A 85 1.81 -2.16 6.50
N ASN A 86 1.13 -3.22 6.90
CA ASN A 86 0.63 -3.35 8.26
C ASN A 86 1.76 -3.80 9.20
N SER A 87 2.00 -3.05 10.27
CA SER A 87 3.15 -3.18 11.17
C SER A 87 3.25 -4.53 11.90
N ALA A 88 2.14 -5.24 12.09
CA ALA A 88 2.16 -6.60 12.67
C ALA A 88 2.92 -7.62 11.79
N ASP A 89 3.18 -7.30 10.52
CA ASP A 89 4.00 -8.08 9.60
C ASP A 89 5.40 -7.45 9.37
N GLN A 90 5.75 -6.37 10.07
CA GLN A 90 7.02 -5.62 9.92
C GLN A 90 8.21 -6.16 10.73
N GLU A 91 8.08 -7.25 11.50
CA GLU A 91 9.17 -7.69 12.40
C GLU A 91 10.45 -8.23 11.71
N LYS A 92 10.63 -8.10 10.39
CA LYS A 92 11.87 -8.54 9.72
C LYS A 92 12.43 -7.66 8.61
N ALA A 93 11.92 -6.45 8.42
CA ALA A 93 12.54 -5.48 7.50
C ALA A 93 13.15 -4.33 8.30
N GLY A 94 14.19 -4.64 9.06
CA GLY A 94 15.00 -3.65 9.77
C GLY A 94 15.72 -2.73 8.77
N LEU A 95 15.13 -1.59 8.48
CA LEU A 95 15.87 -0.36 8.18
C LEU A 95 16.08 0.36 9.52
N GLY A 96 16.88 -0.26 10.37
CA GLY A 96 17.51 0.46 11.48
C GLY A 96 18.58 1.36 10.89
N LEU A 97 18.22 2.59 10.52
CA LEU A 97 19.20 3.67 10.61
C LEU A 97 19.40 3.90 12.11
N SER A 98 20.31 3.16 12.71
CA SER A 98 20.86 3.54 14.00
C SER A 98 21.59 4.86 13.79
N SER A 99 20.94 5.98 14.09
CA SER A 99 21.64 7.20 14.41
C SER A 99 22.43 6.94 15.69
N SER A 100 23.68 6.50 15.55
CA SER A 100 24.63 6.47 16.65
C SER A 100 24.81 7.92 17.12
N THR A 101 24.19 8.25 18.25
CA THR A 101 24.52 9.44 19.02
C THR A 101 25.98 9.35 19.42
N ALA A 102 26.82 10.16 18.78
CA ALA A 102 28.16 10.43 19.28
C ALA A 102 28.02 11.28 20.54
N SER A 103 28.05 10.64 21.70
CA SER A 103 28.41 11.29 22.96
C SER A 103 29.93 11.16 23.10
N THR A 104 30.60 12.30 22.93
CA THR A 104 32.03 12.48 23.25
C THR A 104 32.17 12.49 24.77
N ASP A 105 32.91 11.51 25.29
CA ASP A 105 33.66 11.63 26.56
C ASP A 105 34.90 12.50 26.35
#